data_AF-A0A962MJU8-F1
#
_entry.id   AF-A0A962MJU8-F1
#
_cell.length_a   1.000
_cell.length_b   1.000
_cell.length_c   1.000
_cell.angle_alpha   90.00
_cell.angle_beta   90.00
_cell.angle_gamma   90.00
#
_symmetry.space_group_name_H-M   'P 1'
#
loop_
_entity.id
_entity.type
_entity.pdbx_description
1 polymer ?
#
loop_
_entity_poly.entity_id
_entity_poly.type
_entity_poly.pdbx_seq_one_letter_code
_entity_poly.pdbx_strand_id
1 'polypeptide(L)'
;NGLLSGAGSVVADLQVALFNAIKAGDLNRAQALNERYRPVAQAFYAPPLLDMHNRMKECLVLLGRLPKAVVRPPLVKLPDSEIQALRAALQASGITRDGALLQAA
;
A
#
# COMPACT_ATOMS: atom_id res chain seq x y z
N ASN A 1 -10.13 -16.74 9.20
CA ASN A 1 -8.88 -17.01 8.45
C ASN A 1 -8.42 -15.74 7.73
N GLY A 2 -7.12 -15.59 7.50
CA GLY A 2 -6.48 -14.31 7.10
C GLY A 2 -6.33 -14.10 5.58
N LEU A 3 -5.24 -13.42 5.19
CA LEU A 3 -4.98 -12.90 3.84
C LEU A 3 -3.50 -13.15 3.47
N LEU A 4 -3.24 -13.60 2.23
CA LEU A 4 -1.91 -13.53 1.62
C LEU A 4 -1.78 -12.19 0.88
N SER A 5 -0.95 -11.26 1.39
CA SER A 5 -0.85 -9.92 0.80
C SER A 5 0.56 -9.52 0.40
N GLY A 6 0.74 -9.20 -0.88
CA GLY A 6 1.92 -8.45 -1.34
C GLY A 6 1.91 -7.01 -0.83
N ALA A 7 0.73 -6.37 -0.81
CA ALA A 7 0.56 -5.00 -0.31
C ALA A 7 0.95 -4.86 1.18
N GLY A 8 0.92 -5.95 1.95
CA GLY A 8 1.43 -5.99 3.31
C GLY A 8 2.89 -5.53 3.45
N SER A 9 3.70 -5.62 2.38
CA SER A 9 5.05 -5.03 2.37
C SER A 9 5.07 -3.51 2.58
N VAL A 10 3.97 -2.82 2.30
CA VAL A 10 3.82 -1.35 2.41
C VAL A 10 2.84 -0.96 3.51
N VAL A 11 1.71 -1.68 3.65
CA VAL A 11 0.56 -1.26 4.46
C VAL A 11 0.04 -2.36 5.39
N ALA A 12 0.94 -3.18 5.94
CA ALA A 12 0.58 -4.24 6.88
C ALA A 12 -0.24 -3.73 8.07
N ASP A 13 0.11 -2.58 8.63
CA ASP A 13 -0.58 -1.97 9.78
C ASP A 13 -2.06 -1.66 9.48
N LEU A 14 -2.35 -1.10 8.30
CA LEU A 14 -3.71 -0.81 7.86
C LEU A 14 -4.51 -2.11 7.64
N GLN A 15 -3.89 -3.14 7.05
CA GLN A 15 -4.52 -4.44 6.84
C GLN A 15 -4.81 -5.16 8.15
N VAL A 16 -3.88 -5.10 9.12
CA VAL A 16 -4.08 -5.67 10.47
C VAL A 16 -5.22 -4.95 11.20
N ALA A 17 -5.26 -3.62 11.15
CA ALA A 17 -6.34 -2.86 11.77
C ALA A 17 -7.70 -3.18 11.14
N LEU A 18 -7.76 -3.31 9.81
CA LEU A 18 -8.99 -3.70 9.11
C LEU A 18 -9.44 -5.10 9.52
N PHE A 19 -8.51 -6.08 9.53
CA PHE A 19 -8.79 -7.44 9.96
C PHE A 19 -9.31 -7.49 11.40
N ASN A 20 -8.71 -6.73 12.31
CA ASN A 20 -9.15 -6.64 13.71
C ASN A 20 -10.52 -5.99 13.86
N ALA A 21 -10.83 -4.94 13.09
CA ALA A 21 -12.15 -4.31 13.09
C ALA A 21 -13.24 -5.29 12.66
N ILE A 22 -12.98 -6.07 11.59
CA ILE A 22 -13.88 -7.13 11.15
C ILE A 22 -14.07 -8.21 12.22
N LYS A 23 -12.98 -8.68 12.87
CA LYS A 23 -13.08 -9.66 13.96
C LYS A 23 -13.88 -9.15 15.15
N ALA A 24 -13.86 -7.84 15.41
CA ALA A 24 -14.62 -7.20 16.48
C ALA A 24 -16.08 -6.88 16.11
N GLY A 25 -16.50 -7.10 14.86
CA GLY A 25 -17.83 -6.73 14.37
C GLY A 25 -18.01 -5.22 14.17
N ASP A 26 -16.95 -4.41 14.23
CA ASP A 26 -17.01 -2.97 14.05
C ASP A 26 -16.94 -2.61 12.55
N LEU A 27 -18.10 -2.68 11.90
CA LEU A 27 -18.23 -2.45 10.46
C LEU A 27 -17.96 -0.99 10.07
N ASN A 28 -18.28 -0.03 10.94
CA ASN A 28 -18.04 1.39 10.67
C ASN A 28 -16.54 1.68 10.61
N ARG A 29 -15.78 1.16 11.58
CA ARG A 29 -14.31 1.26 11.56
C ARG A 29 -13.71 0.50 10.40
N ALA A 30 -14.22 -0.70 10.10
CA ALA A 30 -13.73 -1.48 8.96
C ALA A 30 -13.94 -0.73 7.63
N GLN A 31 -15.10 -0.11 7.43
CA GLN A 31 -15.37 0.72 6.25
C GLN A 31 -14.41 1.91 6.17
N ALA A 32 -14.23 2.66 7.26
CA ALA A 32 -13.30 3.80 7.29
C ALA A 32 -11.84 3.39 6.98
N LEU A 33 -11.39 2.25 7.50
CA LEU A 33 -10.06 1.71 7.19
C LEU A 33 -9.96 1.26 5.73
N ASN A 34 -11.03 0.68 5.17
CA ASN A 34 -11.08 0.27 3.77
C ASN A 34 -11.11 1.48 2.82
N GLU A 35 -11.83 2.56 3.16
CA GLU A 35 -11.76 3.85 2.46
C GLU A 35 -10.33 4.38 2.36
N ARG A 36 -9.56 4.27 3.44
CA ARG A 36 -8.14 4.65 3.44
C ARG A 36 -7.26 3.68 2.65
N TYR A 37 -7.56 2.38 2.65
CA TYR A 37 -6.76 1.37 1.94
C TYR A 37 -6.98 1.38 0.42
N ARG A 38 -8.20 1.72 -0.03
CA ARG A 38 -8.60 1.59 -1.43
C ARG A 38 -7.70 2.32 -2.43
N PRO A 39 -7.24 3.57 -2.21
CA PRO A 39 -6.41 4.28 -3.19
C PRO A 39 -5.12 3.50 -3.52
N VAL A 40 -4.39 3.04 -2.51
CA VAL A 40 -3.18 2.24 -2.74
C VAL A 40 -3.48 0.86 -3.31
N ALA A 41 -4.59 0.22 -2.92
CA ALA A 41 -4.99 -1.05 -3.50
C ALA A 41 -5.27 -0.92 -5.01
N GLN A 42 -6.02 0.11 -5.42
CA GLN A 42 -6.30 0.39 -6.83
C GLN A 42 -5.01 0.71 -7.59
N ALA A 43 -4.10 1.49 -7.01
CA ALA A 43 -2.84 1.79 -7.66
C ALA A 43 -1.95 0.54 -7.82
N PHE A 44 -1.79 -0.27 -6.77
CA PHE A 44 -0.96 -1.48 -6.81
C PHE A 44 -1.43 -2.49 -7.85
N TYR A 45 -2.74 -2.69 -7.95
CA TYR A 45 -3.34 -3.72 -8.80
C TYR A 45 -3.92 -3.17 -10.11
N ALA A 46 -3.55 -1.94 -10.51
CA ALA A 46 -3.93 -1.39 -11.80
C ALA A 46 -3.37 -2.23 -12.97
N PRO A 47 -4.03 -2.27 -14.14
CA PRO A 47 -3.45 -2.85 -15.34
C PRO A 47 -2.16 -2.10 -15.76
N PRO A 48 -1.11 -2.80 -16.20
CA PRO A 48 -0.96 -4.26 -16.25
C PRO A 48 -0.66 -4.88 -14.86
N LEU A 49 -1.17 -6.08 -14.62
CA LEU A 49 -1.07 -6.76 -13.30
C LEU A 49 0.36 -7.16 -12.92
N LEU A 50 1.25 -7.40 -13.88
CA LEU A 50 2.61 -7.87 -13.62
C LEU A 50 3.46 -6.83 -12.86
N ASP A 51 3.08 -5.55 -12.91
CA ASP A 51 3.84 -4.45 -12.30
C ASP A 51 3.51 -4.21 -10.82
N MET A 52 2.62 -5.01 -10.21
CA MET A 52 2.20 -4.81 -8.81
C MET A 52 3.38 -4.70 -7.83
N HIS A 53 4.41 -5.53 -8.01
CA HIS A 53 5.59 -5.53 -7.14
C HIS A 53 6.52 -4.34 -7.42
N ASN A 54 6.56 -3.87 -8.67
CA ASN A 54 7.33 -2.68 -9.06
C ASN A 54 6.74 -1.45 -8.36
N ARG A 55 5.40 -1.34 -8.37
CA ARG A 55 4.67 -0.28 -7.68
C ARG A 55 4.89 -0.28 -6.18
N MET A 56 4.82 -1.45 -5.55
CA MET A 56 5.09 -1.58 -4.11
C MET A 56 6.53 -1.16 -3.78
N LYS A 57 7.52 -1.57 -4.58
CA LYS A 57 8.91 -1.14 -4.41
C LYS A 57 9.09 0.36 -4.59
N GLU A 58 8.45 0.98 -5.58
CA GLU A 58 8.48 2.43 -5.76
C GLU A 58 7.83 3.15 -4.56
N CYS A 59 6.71 2.66 -4.05
CA CYS A 59 6.12 3.19 -2.81
C CYS A 59 7.07 3.10 -1.62
N LEU A 60 7.80 1.99 -1.46
CA LEU A 60 8.80 1.87 -0.39
C LEU A 60 9.93 2.91 -0.54
N VAL A 61 10.33 3.26 -1.77
CA VAL A 61 11.28 4.35 -2.01
C VAL A 61 10.65 5.71 -1.71
N LEU A 62 9.44 5.97 -2.19
CA LEU A 62 8.70 7.21 -1.95
C LEU A 62 8.50 7.49 -0.44
N LEU A 63 8.33 6.43 0.35
CA LEU A 63 8.21 6.49 1.80
C LEU A 63 9.56 6.54 2.54
N GLY A 64 10.69 6.46 1.82
CA GLY A 64 12.03 6.44 2.42
C GLY A 64 12.35 5.16 3.21
N ARG A 65 11.65 4.06 2.92
CA ARG A 65 11.86 2.73 3.53
C ARG A 65 12.85 1.87 2.75
N LEU A 66 13.04 2.15 1.47
CA LEU A 66 14.08 1.54 0.64
C LEU A 66 14.88 2.62 -0.10
N PRO A 67 16.18 2.39 -0.36
CA PRO A 67 17.00 3.34 -1.10
C PRO A 67 16.70 3.34 -2.61
N LYS A 68 16.27 2.20 -3.18
CA LYS A 68 15.94 2.09 -4.62
C LYS A 68 14.94 0.96 -4.92
N ALA A 69 14.14 1.16 -5.96
CA ALA A 69 13.12 0.21 -6.43
C ALA A 69 13.68 -0.70 -7.54
N VAL A 70 14.67 -1.55 -7.21
CA VAL A 70 15.26 -2.44 -8.21
C VAL A 70 14.34 -3.60 -8.55
N VAL A 71 14.20 -3.86 -9.84
CA VAL A 71 13.51 -5.00 -10.41
C VAL A 71 14.47 -5.76 -11.32
N ARG A 72 14.26 -7.07 -11.48
CA ARG A 72 15.08 -7.92 -12.36
C ARG A 72 14.41 -7.98 -13.74
N PRO A 73 15.17 -7.94 -14.85
CA PRO A 73 14.63 -8.19 -16.17
C PRO A 73 13.81 -9.51 -16.22
N PRO A 74 12.69 -9.56 -16.97
CA PRO A 74 12.24 -8.58 -17.95
C PRO A 74 11.42 -7.40 -17.39
N LEU A 75 11.24 -7.30 -16.06
CA LEU A 75 10.56 -6.15 -15.46
C LEU A 75 11.40 -4.88 -15.63
N VAL A 76 10.71 -3.76 -15.87
CA VAL A 76 11.32 -2.45 -16.13
C VAL A 76 10.87 -1.43 -15.10
N LYS A 77 11.59 -0.30 -15.04
CA LYS A 77 11.21 0.82 -14.19
C LYS A 77 9.88 1.42 -14.66
N LEU A 78 9.03 1.79 -13.71
CA LEU A 78 7.76 2.44 -13.99
C LEU A 78 7.98 3.85 -14.58
N PRO A 79 7.09 4.31 -15.47
CA PRO A 79 7.13 5.68 -15.96
C PRO A 79 6.85 6.67 -14.82
N ASP A 80 7.40 7.88 -14.94
CA ASP A 80 7.27 8.92 -13.91
C ASP A 80 5.81 9.26 -13.59
N SER A 81 4.92 9.22 -14.59
CA SER A 81 3.48 9.45 -14.41
C SER A 81 2.84 8.45 -13.44
N GLU A 82 3.23 7.18 -13.54
CA GLU A 82 2.74 6.12 -12.66
C GLU A 82 3.32 6.28 -11.24
N ILE A 83 4.59 6.69 -11.13
CA ILE A 83 5.21 7.02 -9.84
C ILE A 83 4.50 8.20 -9.16
N GLN A 84 4.08 9.23 -9.92
CA GLN A 84 3.28 10.32 -9.37
C GLN A 84 1.89 9.86 -8.92
N ALA A 85 1.25 8.96 -9.67
CA ALA A 85 -0.03 8.37 -9.25
C ALA A 85 0.11 7.57 -7.93
N LEU A 86 1.21 6.82 -7.77
CA LEU A 86 1.54 6.13 -6.53
C LEU A 86 1.74 7.11 -5.36
N ARG A 87 2.44 8.23 -5.59
CA ARG A 87 2.59 9.29 -4.58
C ARG A 87 1.24 9.86 -4.15
N ALA A 88 0.36 10.17 -5.10
CA ALA A 88 -0.97 10.67 -4.82
C ALA A 88 -1.81 9.64 -4.03
N ALA A 89 -1.73 8.36 -4.38
CA ALA A 89 -2.41 7.28 -3.66
C ALA A 89 -1.92 7.16 -2.21
N LEU A 90 -0.60 7.22 -1.97
CA LEU A 90 -0.03 7.22 -0.61
C LEU A 90 -0.53 8.41 0.22
N GLN A 91 -0.58 9.60 -0.37
CA GLN A 91 -1.08 10.81 0.28
C GLN A 91 -2.57 10.68 0.62
N ALA A 92 -3.41 10.24 -0.33
CA ALA A 92 -4.84 10.02 -0.11
C ALA A 92 -5.12 8.97 0.97
N SER A 93 -4.27 7.95 1.09
CA SER A 93 -4.34 6.94 2.13
C SER A 93 -3.79 7.38 3.50
N GLY A 94 -3.09 8.53 3.55
CA GLY A 94 -2.42 9.02 4.76
C GLY A 94 -1.30 8.09 5.23
N ILE A 95 -0.54 7.51 4.29
CA ILE A 95 0.57 6.59 4.60
C ILE A 95 1.87 7.39 4.67
N THR A 96 2.61 7.19 5.75
CA THR A 96 3.89 7.85 6.01
C THR A 96 5.03 6.83 6.09
N ARG A 97 6.26 7.33 6.30
CA ARG A 97 7.43 6.47 6.51
C ARG A 97 7.20 5.45 7.61
N ASP A 98 6.52 5.81 8.69
CA ASP A 98 6.38 4.94 9.88
C ASP A 98 5.12 4.07 9.84
N GLY A 99 4.18 4.36 8.94
CA GLY A 99 2.93 3.60 8.82
C GLY A 99 1.76 4.45 8.32
N ALA A 100 0.63 3.79 8.10
CA ALA A 100 -0.69 4.40 7.97
C ALA A 100 -1.32 4.72 9.33
N LEU A 101 -0.90 4.03 10.39
CA LEU A 101 -1.40 4.22 11.74
C LEU A 101 -0.26 4.73 12.61
N LEU A 102 -0.53 5.80 13.38
CA LEU A 102 0.36 6.19 14.46
C LEU A 102 0.40 5.02 15.43
N GLN A 103 1.57 4.40 15.59
CA GLN A 103 1.78 3.50 16.73
C GLN A 103 1.63 4.37 17.98
N ALA A 104 0.70 4.02 18.86
CA ALA A 104 0.73 4.56 20.21
C ALA A 104 2.09 4.15 20.79
N ALA A 105 2.92 5.15 21.10
CA ALA A 105 4.17 4.97 21.82
C ALA A 105 3.91 4.39 23.22
#